data_AF-A0AA88FEN3-F1
#
_entry.id   AF-A0AA88FEN3-F1
#
_cell.length_a   1.000
_cell.length_b   1.000
_cell.length_c   1.000
_cell.angle_alpha   90.00
_cell.angle_beta   90.00
_cell.angle_gamma   90.00
#
_symmetry.space_group_name_H-M   'P 1'
#
loop_
_entity.id
_entity.type
_entity.pdbx_description
1 polymer ?
#
loop_
_entity_poly.entity_id
_entity_poly.type
_entity_poly.pdbx_seq_one_letter_code
_entity_poly.pdbx_strand_id
1 'polypeptide(L)'
;MPLYLPFPVRLARRQHQRVLRGTKAQPITYTVPDQFFGEPGRRSRAYAEYFGNFFSFSPTTPGAYRAERAGHEDEYLYTYGQLVTIIKKSPL
;
A
#
# COMPACT_ATOMS: atom_id res chain seq x y z
N MET A 1 36.26 3.29 -6.78
CA MET A 1 34.95 3.94 -7.02
C MET A 1 34.00 2.90 -7.58
N PRO A 2 32.90 2.51 -6.91
CA PRO A 2 31.93 1.59 -7.51
C PRO A 2 30.79 2.36 -8.17
N LEU A 3 30.49 1.97 -9.41
CA LEU A 3 29.46 2.49 -10.28
C LEU A 3 28.11 1.84 -9.93
N TYR A 4 27.12 2.62 -9.50
CA TYR A 4 25.75 2.12 -9.29
C TYR A 4 24.99 2.16 -10.62
N LEU A 5 24.68 0.97 -11.17
CA LEU A 5 23.70 0.79 -12.24
C LEU A 5 22.33 0.47 -11.61
N PRO A 6 21.24 1.20 -11.93
CA PRO A 6 19.92 0.87 -11.41
C PRO A 6 19.38 -0.36 -12.14
N PHE A 7 19.34 -1.51 -11.46
CA PHE A 7 18.61 -2.69 -11.96
C PHE A 7 17.10 -2.42 -11.85
N PRO A 8 16.32 -2.48 -12.95
CA PRO A 8 14.87 -2.43 -12.86
C PRO A 8 14.37 -3.74 -12.24
N VAL A 9 13.80 -3.65 -11.03
CA VAL A 9 13.15 -4.77 -10.37
C VAL A 9 11.92 -5.19 -11.20
N ARG A 10 11.99 -6.36 -11.84
CA ARG A 10 10.84 -6.97 -12.53
C ARG A 10 10.04 -7.80 -11.53
N LEU A 11 8.93 -7.26 -11.03
CA LEU A 11 7.89 -8.10 -10.39
C LEU A 11 7.06 -8.78 -11.47
N ALA A 12 7.16 -10.10 -11.59
CA ALA A 12 6.27 -10.93 -12.40
C ALA A 12 5.51 -11.90 -11.49
N ARG A 13 4.26 -11.57 -11.15
CA ARG A 13 3.36 -12.46 -10.40
C ARG A 13 2.44 -13.18 -11.38
N ARG A 14 2.52 -14.51 -11.48
CA ARG A 14 1.56 -15.33 -12.23
C ARG A 14 0.39 -15.69 -11.32
N GLN A 15 -0.78 -15.11 -11.57
CA GLN A 15 -2.05 -15.67 -11.09
C GLN A 15 -2.81 -16.23 -12.29
N HIS A 16 -3.37 -17.45 -12.14
CA HIS A 16 -4.17 -18.09 -13.18
C HIS A 16 -5.37 -17.18 -13.51
N GLN A 17 -5.47 -16.81 -14.79
CA GLN A 17 -6.53 -16.00 -15.41
C GLN A 17 -6.69 -14.55 -14.93
N ARG A 18 -5.62 -13.75 -15.02
CA ARG A 18 -5.63 -12.41 -15.63
C ARG A 18 -4.20 -11.88 -15.70
N VAL A 19 -3.63 -11.85 -16.89
CA VAL A 19 -2.28 -11.30 -17.12
C VAL A 19 -2.39 -9.77 -17.11
N LEU A 20 -2.24 -9.16 -15.93
CA LEU A 20 -2.01 -7.72 -15.79
C LEU A 20 -0.56 -7.42 -16.19
N ARG A 21 -0.31 -7.23 -17.50
CA ARG A 21 0.94 -6.66 -18.00
C ARG A 21 0.87 -5.14 -17.90
N GLY A 22 1.41 -4.60 -16.81
CA GLY A 22 1.65 -3.16 -16.67
C GLY A 22 3.05 -2.95 -16.12
N THR A 23 3.97 -2.43 -16.93
CA THR A 23 5.26 -1.95 -16.43
C THR A 23 5.01 -0.64 -15.70
N LYS A 24 4.94 -0.68 -14.36
CA LYS A 24 4.76 0.54 -13.56
C LYS A 24 6.10 1.25 -13.48
N ALA A 25 6.19 2.44 -14.06
CA ALA A 25 7.43 3.21 -14.17
C ALA A 25 7.92 3.81 -12.83
N GLN A 26 7.10 3.75 -11.78
CA GLN A 26 7.44 4.28 -10.46
C GLN A 26 7.84 3.16 -9.50
N PRO A 27 8.94 3.30 -8.74
CA PRO A 27 9.33 2.32 -7.75
C PRO A 27 8.25 2.18 -6.69
N ILE A 28 7.95 0.94 -6.30
CA ILE A 28 7.08 0.65 -5.16
C ILE A 28 7.93 0.85 -3.90
N THR A 29 7.68 1.95 -3.19
CA THR A 29 8.42 2.32 -1.96
C THR A 29 7.65 2.03 -0.68
N TYR A 30 6.37 1.64 -0.82
CA TYR A 30 5.49 1.37 0.32
C TYR A 30 4.35 0.44 -0.12
N THR A 31 4.15 -0.64 0.62
CA THR A 31 3.19 -1.71 0.36
C THR A 31 2.17 -1.82 1.50
N VAL A 32 1.10 -2.58 1.26
CA VAL A 32 0.14 -2.93 2.32
C VAL A 32 0.81 -3.63 3.50
N PRO A 33 1.65 -4.67 3.31
CA PRO A 33 2.43 -5.25 4.41
C PRO A 33 3.18 -4.21 5.23
N ASP A 34 3.86 -3.25 4.60
CA ASP A 34 4.58 -2.18 5.34
C ASP A 34 3.63 -1.40 6.26
N GLN A 35 2.40 -1.14 5.79
CA GLN A 35 1.34 -0.49 6.57
C GLN A 35 0.85 -1.34 7.76
N PHE A 36 0.94 -2.66 7.70
CA PHE A 36 0.62 -3.53 8.84
C PHE A 36 1.69 -3.47 9.94
N PHE A 37 2.94 -3.22 9.58
CA PHE A 37 4.07 -3.25 10.52
C PHE A 37 4.54 -1.87 10.97
N GLY A 38 4.06 -0.80 10.35
CA GLY A 38 4.49 0.56 10.69
C GLY A 38 3.56 1.65 10.19
N GLU A 39 3.56 2.76 10.93
CA GLU A 39 2.78 3.94 10.55
C GLU A 39 3.28 4.55 9.22
N PRO A 40 2.37 4.97 8.32
CA PRO A 40 2.76 5.54 7.04
C PRO A 40 3.56 6.85 7.15
N GLY A 41 3.33 7.66 8.18
CA GLY A 41 3.97 8.97 8.30
C GLY A 41 3.64 9.87 7.09
N ARG A 42 4.65 10.29 6.31
CA ARG A 42 4.45 11.19 5.16
C ARG A 42 3.95 10.51 3.88
N ARG A 43 3.80 9.19 3.84
CA ARG A 43 3.26 8.49 2.67
C ARG A 43 1.75 8.71 2.62
N SER A 44 1.19 8.71 1.42
CA SER A 44 -0.25 8.86 1.18
C SER A 44 -0.84 7.76 0.30
N ARG A 45 0.00 6.78 -0.09
CA ARG A 45 -0.37 5.69 -1.00
C ARG A 45 0.38 4.41 -0.61
N ALA A 46 -0.31 3.28 -0.65
CA ALA A 46 0.26 1.94 -0.42
C ALA A 46 -0.07 1.05 -1.60
N TYR A 47 0.92 0.25 -2.02
CA TYR A 47 0.70 -0.76 -3.05
C TYR A 47 0.04 -2.00 -2.45
N ALA A 48 -1.16 -2.31 -2.91
CA ALA A 48 -1.85 -3.54 -2.56
C ALA A 48 -1.45 -4.65 -3.53
N GLU A 49 -0.48 -5.48 -3.12
CA GLU A 49 0.03 -6.56 -3.96
C GLU A 49 -1.04 -7.56 -4.41
N TYR A 50 -2.07 -7.77 -3.58
CA TYR A 50 -3.19 -8.65 -3.91
C TYR A 50 -4.02 -8.11 -5.08
N PHE A 51 -4.20 -6.78 -5.15
CA PHE A 51 -5.01 -6.12 -6.18
C PHE A 51 -4.17 -5.59 -7.35
N GLY A 52 -2.84 -5.67 -7.25
CA GLY A 52 -1.92 -5.14 -8.25
C GLY A 52 -1.95 -3.62 -8.40
N ASN A 53 -2.54 -2.88 -7.45
CA ASN A 53 -2.75 -1.44 -7.57
C ASN A 53 -2.44 -0.67 -6.28
N PHE A 54 -2.19 0.64 -6.42
CA PHE A 54 -2.11 1.54 -5.28
C PHE A 54 -3.52 1.94 -4.84
N PHE A 55 -3.71 2.10 -3.55
CA PHE A 55 -4.80 2.91 -3.01
C PHE A 55 -4.20 4.09 -2.25
N SER A 56 -5.02 5.13 -2.12
CA SER A 56 -4.68 6.31 -1.36
C SER A 56 -5.21 6.17 0.06
N PHE A 57 -4.47 6.72 1.00
CA PHE A 57 -4.91 6.89 2.37
C PHE A 57 -4.52 8.28 2.86
N SER A 58 -5.32 8.82 3.77
CA SER A 58 -5.14 10.14 4.37
C SER A 58 -5.16 10.04 5.89
N PRO A 59 -4.32 10.81 6.60
CA PRO A 59 -4.42 10.91 8.05
C PRO A 59 -5.74 11.59 8.42
N THR A 60 -6.45 11.04 9.39
CA THR A 60 -7.69 11.63 9.95
C THR A 60 -7.43 12.29 11.28
N THR A 61 -6.72 11.60 12.18
CA THR A 61 -6.22 12.11 13.46
C THR A 61 -4.82 11.52 13.71
N PRO A 62 -4.06 12.01 14.71
CA PRO A 62 -2.75 11.42 15.02
C PRO A 62 -2.86 9.91 15.26
N GLY A 63 -2.11 9.12 14.49
CA GLY A 63 -2.19 7.66 14.53
C GLY A 63 -3.42 7.06 13.86
N ALA A 64 -4.26 7.81 13.14
CA ALA A 64 -5.40 7.27 12.41
C ALA A 64 -5.32 7.63 10.93
N TYR A 65 -5.52 6.63 10.06
CA TYR A 65 -5.46 6.78 8.61
C TYR A 65 -6.67 6.14 7.97
N ARG A 66 -7.36 6.90 7.12
CA ARG A 66 -8.47 6.42 6.31
C ARG A 66 -7.96 6.05 4.92
N ALA A 67 -8.23 4.82 4.49
CA ALA A 67 -8.02 4.37 3.13
C ALA A 67 -9.35 4.29 2.40
N GLU A 68 -9.37 4.77 1.16
CA GLU A 68 -10.52 4.67 0.29
C GLU A 68 -10.15 3.89 -0.96
N ARG A 69 -10.94 2.88 -1.30
CA ARG A 69 -10.74 2.07 -2.49
C ARG A 69 -12.06 1.63 -3.09
N ALA A 70 -12.42 2.20 -4.24
CA ALA A 70 -13.55 1.76 -5.06
C ALA A 70 -14.86 1.61 -4.26
N GLY A 71 -15.18 2.58 -3.39
CA GLY A 71 -16.37 2.57 -2.54
C GLY A 71 -16.23 1.81 -1.22
N HIS A 72 -15.10 1.14 -0.98
CA HIS A 72 -14.75 0.59 0.34
C HIS A 72 -13.91 1.58 1.12
N GLU A 73 -14.25 1.74 2.40
CA GLU A 73 -13.50 2.57 3.34
C GLU A 73 -12.93 1.68 4.43
N ASP A 74 -11.63 1.77 4.64
CA ASP A 74 -10.95 1.12 5.76
C ASP A 74 -10.30 2.20 6.63
N GLU A 75 -10.32 2.01 7.95
CA GLU A 75 -9.64 2.90 8.89
C GLU A 75 -8.56 2.12 9.65
N TYR A 76 -7.35 2.66 9.70
CA TYR A 76 -6.16 2.06 10.29
C TYR A 76 -5.73 2.90 11.48
N LEU A 77 -5.73 2.29 12.68
CA LEU A 77 -5.37 2.95 13.93
C LEU A 77 -4.04 2.42 14.45
N TYR A 78 -3.13 3.32 14.76
CA TYR A 78 -1.78 3.08 15.22
C TYR A 78 -1.59 3.60 16.64
N THR A 79 -0.77 2.90 17.41
CA THR A 79 -0.30 3.33 18.74
C THR A 79 1.20 3.07 18.80
N TYR A 80 1.98 4.09 19.15
CA TYR A 80 3.44 4.05 19.13
C TYR A 80 4.03 3.56 17.79
N GLY A 81 3.41 3.95 16.67
CA GLY A 81 3.85 3.59 15.33
C GLY A 81 3.48 2.16 14.89
N GLN A 82 2.82 1.37 15.75
CA GLN A 82 2.37 0.02 15.45
C GLN A 82 0.87 0.00 15.17
N LEU A 83 0.44 -0.76 14.16
CA LEU A 83 -0.96 -0.93 13.86
C LEU A 83 -1.64 -1.75 14.96
N VAL A 84 -2.70 -1.19 15.56
CA VAL A 84 -3.48 -1.83 16.62
C VAL A 84 -4.82 -2.32 16.11
N THR A 85 -5.48 -1.51 15.27
CA THR A 85 -6.86 -1.80 14.84
C THR A 85 -7.05 -1.46 13.36
N ILE A 86 -7.80 -2.32 12.66
CA ILE A 86 -8.37 -2.02 11.34
C ILE A 86 -9.89 -2.07 11.44
N ILE A 87 -10.56 -0.98 11.07
CA ILE A 87 -12.01 -0.91 10.95
C ILE A 87 -12.35 -1.02 9.47
N LYS A 88 -12.91 -2.16 9.04
CA LYS A 88 -13.37 -2.36 7.67
C LYS A 88 -14.82 -1.90 7.53
N LYS A 89 -15.05 -0.82 6.77
CA LYS A 89 -16.41 -0.38 6.43
C LYS A 89 -16.76 -0.98 5.07
N SER A 90 -17.48 -2.09 5.10
CA SER A 90 -18.13 -2.64 3.92
C SER A 90 -19.46 -1.91 3.68
N PRO A 91 -19.76 -1.45 2.45
CA PRO A 91 -21.13 -1.10 2.13
C PRO A 91 -22.01 -2.34 2.26
N LEU A 92 -23.17 -2.18 2.91
CA LEU A 92 -24.23 -3.21 2.99
C LEU A 92 -24.86 -3.46 1.62
#